data_AF-C3ZMP1-F1
#
_entry.id   AF-C3ZMP1-F1
#
_cell.length_a   1.000
_cell.length_b   1.000
_cell.length_c   1.000
_cell.angle_alpha   90.00
_cell.angle_beta   90.00
_cell.angle_gamma   90.00
#
_symmetry.space_group_name_H-M   'P 1'
#
loop_
_entity.id
_entity.type
_entity.pdbx_description
1 polymer ?
#
loop_
_entity_poly.entity_id
_entity_poly.type
_entity_poly.pdbx_seq_one_letter_code
_entity_poly.pdbx_strand_id
1 'polypeptide(L)'
;VTLSPDDTRIVSGGGMDDDTIRIWSLGEGKQVCVYRGHSDSIRCVRVVKSAQGALLLSGSLDTTCRLWRMEGSLQEVHRLPGHDLATYAVAISVNGSRAVSGSRNGELRAWNARTGELVAIRTSAHSRSIRAVAVAQDGNTFVSGSKDRQVKVWSLLPQPDKPGTFRLIRKHVLTCHGGTVQAVAISKDSKLAASGGWDGIVVVWNIQTAEVVQTFRHVSYGVMSVAFSGDDTILA
;
A
#
# COMPACT_ATOMS: atom_id res chain seq x y z
N VAL A 1 -6.74 8.74 -0.31
CA VAL A 1 -7.38 9.06 0.98
C VAL A 1 -7.30 7.84 1.90
N THR A 2 -7.28 8.04 3.22
CA THR A 2 -7.29 6.99 4.26
C THR A 2 -7.83 7.57 5.56
N LEU A 3 -8.36 6.74 6.45
CA LEU A 3 -8.74 7.15 7.81
C LEU A 3 -7.55 7.05 8.77
N SER A 4 -7.61 7.81 9.87
CA SER A 4 -6.75 7.60 11.03
C SER A 4 -7.19 6.36 11.82
N PRO A 5 -6.31 5.76 12.66
CA PRO A 5 -6.62 4.48 13.31
C PRO A 5 -7.69 4.55 14.40
N ASP A 6 -8.08 5.75 14.81
CA ASP A 6 -9.16 6.05 15.75
C ASP A 6 -10.45 6.48 15.04
N ASP A 7 -10.48 6.43 13.71
CA ASP A 7 -11.61 6.82 12.85
C ASP A 7 -12.10 8.27 13.03
N THR A 8 -11.29 9.17 13.61
CA THR A 8 -11.67 10.57 13.85
C THR A 8 -11.18 11.54 12.77
N ARG A 9 -10.20 11.14 11.95
CA ARG A 9 -9.58 11.97 10.91
C ARG A 9 -9.55 11.29 9.55
N ILE A 10 -9.63 12.11 8.50
CA ILE A 10 -9.34 11.71 7.12
C ILE A 10 -7.99 12.29 6.73
N VAL A 11 -7.15 11.51 6.05
CA VAL A 11 -5.90 11.95 5.42
C VAL A 11 -5.99 11.82 3.90
N SER A 12 -5.71 12.90 3.18
CA SER A 12 -5.68 12.94 1.71
C SER A 12 -4.33 13.47 1.22
N GLY A 13 -3.80 12.88 0.14
CA GLY A 13 -2.71 13.48 -0.63
C GLY A 13 -3.28 14.28 -1.79
N GLY A 14 -2.65 15.42 -2.08
CA GLY A 14 -2.93 16.25 -3.25
C GLY A 14 -2.57 15.52 -4.54
N GLY A 15 -3.32 15.83 -5.62
CA GLY A 15 -3.02 15.37 -6.97
C GLY A 15 -3.06 16.53 -7.95
N MET A 16 -2.58 16.31 -9.17
CA MET A 16 -2.49 17.36 -10.21
C MET A 16 -1.78 18.60 -9.68
N ASP A 17 -0.47 18.48 -9.48
CA ASP A 17 0.44 19.53 -9.03
C ASP A 17 0.22 20.01 -7.57
N ASP A 18 -0.81 19.52 -6.87
CA ASP A 18 -0.91 19.64 -5.40
C ASP A 18 0.01 18.62 -4.72
N ASP A 19 1.08 19.11 -4.11
CA ASP A 19 2.10 18.34 -3.38
C ASP A 19 1.79 18.17 -1.88
N THR A 20 0.60 18.58 -1.43
CA THR A 20 0.27 18.65 -0.01
C THR A 20 -0.41 17.39 0.52
N ILE A 21 -0.14 17.08 1.79
CA ILE A 21 -0.94 16.17 2.61
C ILE A 21 -1.93 17.03 3.40
N ARG A 22 -3.21 16.67 3.39
CA ARG A 22 -4.26 17.36 4.14
C ARG A 22 -4.91 16.42 5.15
N ILE A 23 -5.18 16.94 6.34
CA ILE A 23 -5.87 16.23 7.42
C ILE A 23 -7.19 16.94 7.70
N TRP A 24 -8.26 16.16 7.79
CA TRP A 24 -9.62 16.64 8.00
C TRP A 24 -10.22 16.01 9.26
N SER A 25 -11.00 16.77 10.02
CA SER A 25 -11.82 16.27 11.12
C SER A 25 -13.07 15.61 10.54
N LEU A 26 -13.28 14.33 10.82
CA LEU A 26 -14.46 13.62 10.30
C LEU A 26 -15.75 14.16 10.95
N GLY A 27 -15.73 14.38 12.26
CA GLY A 27 -16.91 14.86 13.00
C GLY A 27 -17.29 16.31 12.70
N GLU A 28 -16.30 17.17 12.42
CA GLU A 28 -16.57 18.60 12.14
C GLU A 28 -16.68 18.90 10.64
N GLY A 29 -16.24 18.01 9.76
CA GLY A 29 -16.19 18.24 8.32
C GLY A 29 -15.23 19.35 7.90
N LYS A 30 -14.21 19.66 8.72
CA LYS A 30 -13.27 20.77 8.49
C LYS A 30 -11.85 20.28 8.24
N GLN A 31 -11.13 21.01 7.40
CA GLN A 31 -9.69 20.84 7.25
C GLN A 31 -9.00 21.32 8.52
N VAL A 32 -8.16 20.48 9.11
CA VAL A 32 -7.42 20.79 10.34
C VAL A 32 -5.99 21.20 10.00
N CYS A 33 -5.36 20.54 9.03
CA CYS A 33 -3.96 20.79 8.70
C CYS A 33 -3.66 20.60 7.21
N VAL A 34 -2.64 21.31 6.72
CA VAL A 34 -2.02 21.16 5.39
C VAL A 34 -0.51 21.06 5.58
N TYR A 35 0.10 20.02 5.02
CA TYR A 35 1.52 19.75 5.15
C TYR A 35 2.16 19.66 3.77
N ARG A 36 3.26 20.39 3.60
CA ARG A 36 4.13 20.28 2.43
C ARG A 36 5.31 19.39 2.74
N GLY A 37 5.88 18.82 1.68
CA GLY A 37 7.15 18.14 1.78
C GLY A 37 7.51 17.47 0.46
N HIS A 38 6.59 16.71 -0.11
CA HIS A 38 6.73 16.22 -1.49
C HIS A 38 6.85 17.40 -2.45
N SER A 39 7.49 17.17 -3.60
CA SER A 39 7.66 18.19 -4.65
C SER A 39 6.82 17.92 -5.90
N ASP A 40 5.91 16.95 -5.82
CA ASP A 40 4.97 16.56 -6.87
C ASP A 40 3.79 15.80 -6.24
N SER A 41 2.75 15.55 -7.05
CA SER A 41 1.50 14.87 -6.74
C SER A 41 1.68 13.61 -5.88
N ILE A 42 0.90 13.53 -4.81
CA ILE A 42 0.88 12.40 -3.89
C ILE A 42 -0.13 11.37 -4.39
N ARG A 43 0.36 10.22 -4.87
CA ARG A 43 -0.50 9.20 -5.50
C ARG A 43 -1.12 8.24 -4.50
N CYS A 44 -0.53 8.10 -3.33
CA CYS A 44 -0.98 7.14 -2.33
C CYS A 44 -0.59 7.57 -0.92
N VAL A 45 -1.48 7.26 0.03
CA VAL A 45 -1.32 7.53 1.47
C VAL A 45 -1.90 6.37 2.26
N ARG A 46 -1.25 5.99 3.37
CA ARG A 46 -1.73 4.97 4.31
C ARG A 46 -1.38 5.36 5.74
N VAL A 47 -2.33 5.24 6.65
CA VAL A 47 -2.11 5.50 8.09
C VAL A 47 -2.30 4.21 8.87
N VAL A 48 -1.42 3.96 9.83
CA VAL A 48 -1.53 2.84 10.78
C VAL A 48 -1.21 3.30 12.19
N LYS A 49 -1.71 2.55 13.18
CA LYS A 49 -1.31 2.72 14.57
C LYS A 49 0.11 2.18 14.77
N SER A 50 0.92 2.87 15.56
CA SER A 50 2.21 2.36 16.04
C SER A 50 2.29 2.57 17.55
N ALA A 51 3.29 1.97 18.18
CA ALA A 51 3.56 2.14 19.61
C ALA A 51 3.96 3.59 19.97
N GLN A 52 4.42 4.36 19.00
CA GLN A 52 4.88 5.76 19.15
C GLN A 52 3.96 6.75 18.41
N GLY A 53 2.64 6.53 18.49
CA GLY A 53 1.64 7.31 17.77
C GLY A 53 1.30 6.76 16.38
N ALA A 54 0.40 7.43 15.66
CA ALA A 54 0.02 7.01 14.31
C ALA A 54 1.14 7.33 13.30
N LEU A 55 1.41 6.40 12.39
CA LEU A 55 2.34 6.58 11.28
C LEU A 55 1.56 6.77 9.99
N LEU A 56 1.96 7.77 9.21
CA LEU A 56 1.48 7.99 7.85
C LEU A 56 2.62 7.66 6.87
N LEU A 57 2.34 6.85 5.86
CA LEU A 57 3.23 6.61 4.73
C LEU A 57 2.62 7.25 3.48
N SER A 58 3.39 8.07 2.77
CA SER A 58 3.01 8.69 1.49
C SER A 58 3.96 8.27 0.37
N GLY A 59 3.43 8.17 -0.85
CA GLY A 59 4.20 7.94 -2.07
C GLY A 59 3.79 8.93 -3.17
N SER A 60 4.78 9.51 -3.84
CA SER A 60 4.60 10.62 -4.78
C SER A 60 5.24 10.35 -6.16
N LEU A 61 4.82 11.16 -7.13
CA LEU A 61 5.46 11.28 -8.44
C LEU A 61 6.89 11.83 -8.35
N ASP A 62 7.27 12.48 -7.25
CA ASP A 62 8.65 12.92 -6.94
C ASP A 62 9.64 11.76 -6.68
N THR A 63 9.19 10.53 -6.95
CA THR A 63 9.89 9.25 -6.79
C THR A 63 10.20 8.84 -5.35
N THR A 64 9.82 9.65 -4.36
CA THR A 64 10.06 9.35 -2.94
C THR A 64 8.86 8.67 -2.27
N CYS A 65 9.17 7.91 -1.22
CA CYS A 65 8.22 7.54 -0.18
C CYS A 65 8.63 8.25 1.11
N ARG A 66 7.67 8.75 1.88
CA ARG A 66 7.94 9.47 3.13
C ARG A 66 7.09 8.91 4.26
N LEU A 67 7.74 8.72 5.39
CA LEU A 67 7.10 8.29 6.61
C LEU A 67 7.01 9.47 7.57
N TRP A 68 5.83 9.62 8.15
CA TRP A 68 5.48 10.73 9.02
C TRP A 68 4.91 10.21 10.33
N ARG A 69 5.18 10.89 11.43
CA ARG A 69 4.49 10.70 12.71
C ARG A 69 3.34 11.69 12.80
N MET A 70 2.16 11.20 13.19
CA MET A 70 0.92 11.98 13.36
C MET A 70 0.59 12.11 14.86
N GLU A 71 1.14 13.12 15.52
CA GLU A 71 0.92 13.41 16.95
C GLU A 71 0.63 14.91 17.13
N GLY A 72 -0.62 15.31 16.99
CA GLY A 72 -1.06 16.72 17.00
C GLY A 72 -0.62 17.54 15.78
N SER A 73 0.57 17.22 15.22
CA SER A 73 1.09 17.69 13.95
C SER A 73 1.72 16.54 13.15
N LEU A 74 1.94 16.77 11.86
CA LEU A 74 2.64 15.83 10.98
C LEU A 74 4.13 16.16 10.94
N GLN A 75 4.97 15.20 11.34
CA GLN A 75 6.43 15.34 11.32
C GLN A 75 7.05 14.27 10.43
N GLU A 76 7.88 14.67 9.47
CA GLU A 76 8.65 13.72 8.64
C GLU A 76 9.65 13.01 9.55
N VAL A 77 9.51 11.69 9.72
CA VAL A 77 10.44 10.89 10.52
C VAL A 77 11.47 10.20 9.65
N HIS A 78 11.07 9.77 8.44
CA HIS A 78 11.98 9.14 7.49
C HIS A 78 11.64 9.55 6.06
N ARG A 79 12.67 9.93 5.32
CA ARG A 79 12.64 9.99 3.86
C ARG A 79 13.20 8.68 3.31
N LEU A 80 12.32 7.81 2.84
CA LEU A 80 12.70 6.47 2.41
C LEU A 80 13.40 6.55 1.04
N PRO A 81 14.57 5.92 0.86
CA PRO A 81 15.31 5.92 -0.41
C PRO A 81 14.40 5.56 -1.60
N GLY A 82 14.10 6.57 -2.42
CA GLY A 82 13.05 6.53 -3.43
C GLY A 82 13.37 5.65 -4.63
N HIS A 83 12.32 5.32 -5.39
CA HIS A 83 12.44 4.60 -6.66
C HIS A 83 13.06 5.49 -7.74
N ASP A 84 13.47 4.88 -8.86
CA ASP A 84 13.96 5.64 -10.02
C ASP A 84 12.83 6.35 -10.78
N LEU A 85 11.58 5.91 -10.59
CA LEU A 85 10.38 6.51 -11.17
C LEU A 85 9.28 6.65 -10.12
N ALA A 86 8.25 7.43 -10.46
CA ALA A 86 7.05 7.67 -9.67
C ALA A 86 6.56 6.47 -8.84
N THR A 87 6.27 6.74 -7.57
CA THR A 87 5.65 5.80 -6.64
C THR A 87 4.15 5.87 -6.78
N TYR A 88 3.50 4.73 -7.03
CA TYR A 88 2.03 4.67 -7.17
C TYR A 88 1.33 3.96 -6.04
N ALA A 89 2.03 3.11 -5.31
CA ALA A 89 1.45 2.31 -4.24
C ALA A 89 2.38 2.30 -3.03
N VAL A 90 1.78 2.39 -1.85
CA VAL A 90 2.45 2.20 -0.56
C VAL A 90 1.57 1.37 0.36
N ALA A 91 2.20 0.59 1.23
CA ALA A 91 1.57 -0.14 2.32
C ALA A 91 2.49 -0.12 3.53
N ILE A 92 1.92 -0.12 4.73
CA ILE A 92 2.67 -0.23 5.98
C ILE A 92 1.98 -1.25 6.88
N SER A 93 2.75 -2.10 7.53
CA SER A 93 2.23 -3.16 8.39
C SER A 93 1.50 -2.58 9.58
N VAL A 94 0.50 -3.29 10.10
CA VAL A 94 -0.35 -2.81 11.22
C VAL A 94 0.48 -2.48 12.46
N ASN A 95 1.60 -3.18 12.68
CA ASN A 95 2.53 -2.91 13.78
C ASN A 95 3.56 -1.80 13.48
N GLY A 96 3.47 -1.13 12.32
CA GLY A 96 4.36 -0.05 11.90
C GLY A 96 5.82 -0.44 11.72
N SER A 97 6.13 -1.73 11.50
CA SER A 97 7.51 -2.22 11.40
C SER A 97 8.04 -2.34 9.97
N ARG A 98 7.15 -2.45 8.98
CA ARG A 98 7.49 -2.68 7.58
C ARG A 98 6.71 -1.74 6.68
N ALA A 99 7.42 -1.00 5.85
CA ALA A 99 6.85 -0.22 4.75
C ALA A 99 7.19 -0.92 3.44
N VAL A 100 6.26 -0.95 2.49
CA VAL A 100 6.44 -1.50 1.16
C VAL A 100 5.88 -0.52 0.14
N SER A 101 6.52 -0.40 -1.02
CA SER A 101 6.05 0.43 -2.12
C SER A 101 6.16 -0.26 -3.46
N GLY A 102 5.38 0.24 -4.42
CA GLY A 102 5.41 -0.15 -5.82
C GLY A 102 5.48 1.06 -6.75
N SER A 103 6.34 0.96 -7.76
CA SER A 103 6.68 2.06 -8.66
C SER A 103 6.08 1.93 -10.08
N ARG A 104 6.32 2.97 -10.89
CA ARG A 104 6.00 3.01 -12.32
C ARG A 104 6.72 1.96 -13.16
N ASN A 105 7.97 1.60 -12.86
CA ASN A 105 8.73 0.61 -13.62
C ASN A 105 8.47 -0.84 -13.18
N GLY A 106 7.58 -1.07 -12.21
CA GLY A 106 7.27 -2.42 -11.75
C GLY A 106 8.20 -2.95 -10.66
N GLU A 107 8.94 -2.05 -10.00
CA GLU A 107 9.83 -2.37 -8.89
C GLU A 107 9.09 -2.35 -7.54
N LEU A 108 9.44 -3.30 -6.67
CA LEU A 108 9.07 -3.30 -5.26
C LEU A 108 10.26 -2.91 -4.40
N ARG A 109 10.00 -2.11 -3.36
CA ARG A 109 10.94 -1.84 -2.27
C ARG A 109 10.27 -2.10 -0.93
N ALA A 110 11.08 -2.53 0.04
CA ALA A 110 10.65 -2.69 1.42
C ALA A 110 11.66 -2.05 2.37
N TRP A 111 11.16 -1.43 3.44
CA TRP A 111 11.95 -0.76 4.45
C TRP A 111 11.56 -1.21 5.85
N ASN A 112 12.53 -1.10 6.75
CA ASN A 112 12.24 -1.03 8.17
C ASN A 112 11.65 0.34 8.47
N ALA A 113 10.36 0.40 8.80
CA ALA A 113 9.67 1.66 9.03
C ALA A 113 10.12 2.39 10.31
N ARG A 114 10.79 1.70 11.25
CA ARG A 114 11.33 2.33 12.46
C ARG A 114 12.65 3.06 12.20
N THR A 115 13.51 2.48 11.37
CA THR A 115 14.86 3.02 11.09
C THR A 115 14.93 3.78 9.76
N GLY A 116 13.95 3.62 8.87
CA GLY A 116 13.97 4.18 7.52
C GLY A 116 14.87 3.40 6.55
N GLU A 117 15.56 2.35 7.03
CA GLU A 117 16.52 1.60 6.25
C GLU A 117 15.84 0.73 5.20
N LEU A 118 16.40 0.73 4.00
CA LEU A 118 16.00 -0.16 2.92
C LEU A 118 16.45 -1.58 3.23
N VAL A 119 15.49 -2.51 3.28
CA VAL A 119 15.78 -3.91 3.64
C VAL A 119 15.71 -4.87 2.45
N ALA A 120 14.97 -4.52 1.39
CA ALA A 120 14.89 -5.32 0.17
C ALA A 120 14.48 -4.49 -1.06
N ILE A 121 15.00 -4.88 -2.23
CA ILE A 121 14.56 -4.40 -3.55
C ILE A 121 14.24 -5.60 -4.45
N ARG A 122 13.23 -5.48 -5.31
CA ARG A 122 12.98 -6.37 -6.44
C ARG A 122 12.63 -5.55 -7.68
N THR A 123 13.63 -5.34 -8.55
CA THR A 123 13.52 -4.52 -9.79
C THR A 123 12.58 -5.14 -10.82
N SER A 124 12.57 -6.46 -10.98
CA SER A 124 11.68 -7.19 -11.89
C SER A 124 10.48 -7.81 -11.18
N ALA A 125 9.83 -7.09 -10.25
CA ALA A 125 8.68 -7.65 -9.54
C ALA A 125 7.47 -7.81 -10.47
N HIS A 126 7.19 -6.79 -11.28
CA HIS A 126 6.19 -6.76 -12.34
C HIS A 126 6.79 -6.22 -13.64
N SER A 127 6.21 -6.58 -14.79
CA SER A 127 6.69 -6.08 -16.09
C SER A 127 6.17 -4.68 -16.42
N ARG A 128 5.24 -4.16 -15.62
CA ARG A 128 4.63 -2.83 -15.75
C ARG A 128 4.34 -2.24 -14.37
N SER A 129 3.88 -0.99 -14.36
CA SER A 129 3.61 -0.21 -13.15
C SER A 129 2.77 -0.97 -12.13
N ILE A 130 3.27 -1.01 -10.89
CA ILE A 130 2.52 -1.51 -9.74
C ILE A 130 1.56 -0.40 -9.32
N ARG A 131 0.26 -0.72 -9.24
CA ARG A 131 -0.79 0.24 -8.93
C ARG A 131 -1.30 0.13 -7.50
N ALA A 132 -1.16 -1.03 -6.89
CA ALA A 132 -1.61 -1.26 -5.53
C ALA A 132 -0.71 -2.27 -4.82
N VAL A 133 -0.54 -2.07 -3.51
CA VAL A 133 0.16 -2.98 -2.60
C VAL A 133 -0.64 -3.02 -1.30
N ALA A 134 -0.75 -4.20 -0.69
CA ALA A 134 -1.31 -4.38 0.65
C ALA A 134 -0.46 -5.38 1.42
N VAL A 135 -0.24 -5.14 2.71
CA VAL A 135 0.65 -5.94 3.57
C VAL A 135 -0.17 -6.62 4.66
N ALA A 136 0.17 -7.88 4.94
CA ALA A 136 -0.44 -8.67 5.99
C ALA A 136 0.01 -8.19 7.38
N GLN A 137 -0.66 -8.68 8.42
CA GLN A 137 -0.35 -8.30 9.80
C GLN A 137 1.05 -8.72 10.26
N ASP A 138 1.58 -9.81 9.70
CA ASP A 138 2.93 -10.30 9.97
C ASP A 138 4.04 -9.33 9.51
N GLY A 139 3.69 -8.37 8.63
CA GLY A 139 4.59 -7.42 8.00
C GLY A 139 5.53 -8.02 6.94
N ASN A 140 5.53 -9.33 6.76
CA ASN A 140 6.44 -10.04 5.87
C ASN A 140 5.74 -10.62 4.64
N THR A 141 4.43 -10.83 4.71
CA THR A 141 3.60 -11.26 3.59
C THR A 141 2.87 -10.06 3.01
N PHE A 142 2.85 -9.92 1.68
CA PHE A 142 2.11 -8.84 1.03
C PHE A 142 1.70 -9.21 -0.39
N VAL A 143 0.73 -8.47 -0.92
CA VAL A 143 0.23 -8.61 -2.29
C VAL A 143 0.46 -7.35 -3.09
N SER A 144 0.71 -7.50 -4.38
CA SER A 144 0.83 -6.39 -5.33
C SER A 144 -0.03 -6.60 -6.56
N GLY A 145 -0.70 -5.54 -7.02
CA GLY A 145 -1.48 -5.50 -8.26
C GLY A 145 -0.84 -4.54 -9.26
N SER A 146 -0.81 -4.93 -10.55
CA SER A 146 -0.10 -4.17 -11.59
C SER A 146 -0.88 -4.02 -12.90
N LYS A 147 -0.40 -3.06 -13.70
CA LYS A 147 -0.78 -2.85 -15.11
C LYS A 147 -0.40 -4.02 -16.03
N ASP A 148 0.42 -4.96 -15.55
CA ASP A 148 0.68 -6.24 -16.21
C ASP A 148 -0.45 -7.27 -16.02
N ARG A 149 -1.55 -6.85 -15.36
CA ARG A 149 -2.77 -7.64 -15.14
C ARG A 149 -2.62 -8.78 -14.13
N GLN A 150 -1.49 -8.82 -13.42
CA GLN A 150 -1.23 -9.84 -12.43
C GLN A 150 -1.39 -9.29 -11.02
N VAL A 151 -1.89 -10.15 -10.13
CA VAL A 151 -1.69 -10.02 -8.70
C VAL A 151 -0.56 -10.97 -8.31
N LYS A 152 0.34 -10.55 -7.43
CA LYS A 152 1.43 -11.42 -6.93
C LYS A 152 1.44 -11.41 -5.41
N VAL A 153 1.67 -12.59 -4.84
CA VAL A 153 1.89 -12.78 -3.40
C VAL A 153 3.39 -12.86 -3.14
N TRP A 154 3.85 -12.12 -2.15
CA TRP A 154 5.27 -11.98 -1.81
C TRP A 154 5.52 -12.33 -0.35
N SER A 155 6.71 -12.86 -0.08
CA SER A 155 7.25 -13.02 1.27
C SER A 155 8.62 -12.36 1.39
N LEU A 156 8.82 -11.60 2.46
CA LEU A 156 10.11 -11.11 2.91
C LEU A 156 10.74 -12.16 3.82
N LEU A 157 11.83 -12.77 3.36
CA LEU A 157 12.58 -13.73 4.16
C LEU A 157 13.90 -13.10 4.62
N PRO A 158 14.23 -13.12 5.93
CA PRO A 158 15.54 -12.69 6.40
C PRO A 158 16.67 -13.44 5.69
N GLN A 159 17.77 -12.75 5.41
CA GLN A 159 18.99 -13.36 4.88
C GLN A 159 19.89 -13.77 6.06
N PRO A 160 20.11 -15.08 6.32
CA PRO A 160 20.91 -15.53 7.46
C PRO A 160 22.34 -14.99 7.46
N ASP A 161 22.89 -14.75 6.27
CA ASP A 161 24.24 -14.25 6.04
C ASP A 161 24.37 -12.72 6.19
N LYS A 162 23.24 -11.97 6.21
CA LYS A 162 23.22 -10.50 6.21
C LYS A 162 22.11 -9.96 7.12
N PRO A 163 22.38 -9.84 8.44
CA PRO A 163 21.43 -9.32 9.41
C PRO A 163 20.83 -7.98 8.98
N GLY A 164 19.52 -7.80 9.20
CA GLY A 164 18.79 -6.59 8.81
C GLY A 164 18.35 -6.55 7.34
N THR A 165 18.83 -7.46 6.49
CA THR A 165 18.42 -7.54 5.07
C THR A 165 17.46 -8.68 4.80
N PHE A 166 16.63 -8.51 3.78
CA PHE A 166 15.59 -9.46 3.40
C PHE A 166 15.63 -9.75 1.92
N ARG A 167 15.20 -10.95 1.54
CA ARG A 167 14.94 -11.33 0.16
C ARG A 167 13.44 -11.32 -0.11
N LEU A 168 13.06 -10.61 -1.16
CA LEU A 168 11.68 -10.63 -1.68
C LEU A 168 11.44 -11.87 -2.53
N ILE A 169 10.66 -12.82 -2.04
CA ILE A 169 10.32 -14.05 -2.75
C ILE A 169 8.89 -13.96 -3.27
N ARG A 170 8.71 -14.17 -4.57
CA ARG A 170 7.38 -14.35 -5.15
C ARG A 170 6.89 -15.75 -4.80
N LYS A 171 5.79 -15.85 -4.04
CA LYS A 171 5.16 -17.12 -3.68
C LYS A 171 4.20 -17.57 -4.76
N HIS A 172 3.31 -16.67 -5.19
CA HIS A 172 2.26 -16.98 -6.14
C HIS A 172 2.08 -15.86 -7.17
N VAL A 173 1.55 -16.24 -8.33
CA VAL A 173 1.03 -15.33 -9.35
C VAL A 173 -0.44 -15.67 -9.51
N LEU A 174 -1.31 -14.71 -9.18
CA LEU A 174 -2.75 -14.89 -9.24
C LEU A 174 -3.24 -14.22 -10.54
N THR A 175 -3.57 -15.06 -11.53
CA THR A 175 -3.95 -14.62 -12.88
C THR A 175 -5.44 -14.83 -13.11
N CYS A 176 -6.21 -13.76 -13.03
CA CYS A 176 -7.62 -13.74 -13.47
C CYS A 176 -8.00 -12.49 -14.25
N HIS A 177 -7.27 -11.38 -14.04
CA HIS A 177 -7.69 -10.09 -14.55
C HIS A 177 -7.36 -9.96 -16.05
N GLY A 178 -8.37 -9.57 -16.83
CA GLY A 178 -8.21 -9.16 -18.22
C GLY A 178 -7.72 -7.71 -18.36
N GLY A 179 -7.82 -6.93 -17.28
CA GLY A 179 -7.45 -5.51 -17.21
C GLY A 179 -6.32 -5.21 -16.23
N THR A 180 -5.95 -3.94 -16.12
CA THR A 180 -5.00 -3.49 -15.08
C THR A 180 -5.58 -3.80 -13.71
N VAL A 181 -4.79 -4.42 -12.82
CA VAL A 181 -5.18 -4.54 -11.41
C VAL A 181 -4.93 -3.19 -10.75
N GLN A 182 -6.01 -2.54 -10.34
CA GLN A 182 -6.00 -1.17 -9.85
C GLN A 182 -5.98 -1.10 -8.33
N ALA A 183 -6.55 -2.09 -7.66
CA ALA A 183 -6.67 -2.13 -6.22
C ALA A 183 -6.39 -3.53 -5.68
N VAL A 184 -5.76 -3.60 -4.50
CA VAL A 184 -5.61 -4.83 -3.72
C VAL A 184 -5.83 -4.52 -2.24
N ALA A 185 -6.36 -5.48 -1.50
CA ALA A 185 -6.50 -5.45 -0.06
C ALA A 185 -6.20 -6.83 0.53
N ILE A 186 -5.84 -6.88 1.81
CA ILE A 186 -5.67 -8.11 2.59
C ILE A 186 -6.66 -8.05 3.75
N SER A 187 -7.31 -9.17 4.04
CA SER A 187 -8.20 -9.32 5.21
C SER A 187 -7.43 -9.12 6.50
N LYS A 188 -8.10 -8.68 7.55
CA LYS A 188 -7.48 -8.47 8.87
C LYS A 188 -6.85 -9.75 9.39
N ASP A 189 -7.50 -10.90 9.21
CA ASP A 189 -6.95 -12.21 9.59
C ASP A 189 -5.79 -12.69 8.70
N SER A 190 -5.43 -11.91 7.67
CA SER A 190 -4.34 -12.16 6.72
C SER A 190 -4.46 -13.46 5.90
N LYS A 191 -5.65 -14.07 5.83
CA LYS A 191 -5.89 -15.28 5.03
C LYS A 191 -6.35 -14.98 3.62
N LEU A 192 -7.06 -13.87 3.41
CA LEU A 192 -7.65 -13.51 2.14
C LEU A 192 -6.99 -12.27 1.55
N ALA A 193 -6.88 -12.26 0.22
CA ALA A 193 -6.58 -11.06 -0.55
C ALA A 193 -7.76 -10.77 -1.47
N ALA A 194 -8.09 -9.49 -1.65
CA ALA A 194 -9.02 -9.03 -2.67
C ALA A 194 -8.25 -8.25 -3.73
N SER A 195 -8.65 -8.38 -5.00
CA SER A 195 -8.12 -7.59 -6.11
C SER A 195 -9.25 -7.07 -6.98
N GLY A 196 -9.14 -5.80 -7.38
CA GLY A 196 -10.07 -5.13 -8.29
C GLY A 196 -9.33 -4.57 -9.49
N GLY A 197 -9.94 -4.67 -10.68
CA GLY A 197 -9.31 -4.26 -11.93
C GLY A 197 -10.20 -3.50 -12.91
N TRP A 198 -9.57 -3.01 -13.98
CA TRP A 198 -10.22 -2.28 -15.09
C TRP A 198 -11.12 -3.16 -15.97
N ASP A 199 -11.12 -4.46 -15.73
CA ASP A 199 -12.04 -5.45 -16.30
C ASP A 199 -13.36 -5.56 -15.53
N GLY A 200 -13.56 -4.73 -14.49
CA GLY A 200 -14.82 -4.66 -13.75
C GLY A 200 -15.05 -5.86 -12.82
N ILE A 201 -14.02 -6.67 -12.54
CA ILE A 201 -14.14 -7.80 -11.63
C ILE A 201 -13.44 -7.50 -10.30
N VAL A 202 -14.00 -8.04 -9.23
CA VAL A 202 -13.34 -8.21 -7.93
C VAL A 202 -13.13 -9.68 -7.69
N VAL A 203 -11.92 -10.09 -7.33
CA VAL A 203 -11.59 -11.49 -7.02
C VAL A 203 -11.01 -11.58 -5.63
N VAL A 204 -11.54 -12.52 -4.84
CA VAL A 204 -11.06 -12.86 -3.51
C VAL A 204 -10.28 -14.16 -3.61
N TRP A 205 -9.10 -14.18 -3.01
CA TRP A 205 -8.13 -15.26 -3.09
C TRP A 205 -7.74 -15.71 -1.69
N ASN A 206 -7.48 -17.00 -1.54
CA ASN A 206 -6.74 -17.50 -0.40
C ASN A 206 -5.25 -17.21 -0.61
N ILE A 207 -4.62 -16.49 0.31
CA ILE A 207 -3.21 -16.07 0.18
C ILE A 207 -2.26 -17.26 0.21
N GLN A 208 -2.59 -18.30 0.98
CA GLN A 208 -1.74 -19.48 1.19
C GLN A 208 -1.83 -20.48 0.04
N THR A 209 -3.04 -20.73 -0.48
CA THR A 209 -3.25 -21.71 -1.56
C THR A 209 -3.22 -21.09 -2.95
N ALA A 210 -3.33 -19.75 -3.04
CA ALA A 210 -3.51 -19.01 -4.29
C ALA A 210 -4.79 -19.36 -5.07
N GLU A 211 -5.75 -20.01 -4.42
CA GLU A 211 -7.03 -20.36 -5.01
C GLU A 211 -8.00 -19.19 -4.97
N VAL A 212 -8.84 -19.10 -6.01
CA VAL A 212 -9.97 -18.17 -6.03
C VAL A 212 -11.02 -18.68 -5.05
N VAL A 213 -11.36 -17.85 -4.06
CA VAL A 213 -12.45 -18.09 -3.10
C VAL A 213 -13.76 -17.57 -3.68
N GLN A 214 -13.75 -16.35 -4.24
CA GLN A 214 -14.95 -15.74 -4.79
C GLN A 214 -14.60 -14.77 -5.93
N THR A 215 -15.53 -14.61 -6.86
CA THR A 215 -15.45 -13.63 -7.95
C THR A 215 -16.74 -12.85 -8.04
N PHE A 216 -16.64 -11.53 -8.04
CA PHE A 216 -17.73 -10.59 -8.24
C PHE A 216 -17.53 -9.88 -9.57
N ARG A 217 -18.61 -9.71 -10.34
CA ARG A 217 -18.58 -9.02 -11.63
C ARG A 217 -19.47 -7.80 -11.54
N HIS A 218 -18.89 -6.62 -11.78
CA HIS A 218 -19.61 -5.38 -11.91
C HIS A 218 -19.86 -5.09 -13.40
N VAL A 219 -21.03 -4.52 -13.72
CA VAL A 219 -21.56 -4.57 -15.10
C VAL A 219 -21.06 -3.45 -16.01
N SER A 220 -20.33 -2.44 -15.50
CA SER A 220 -20.12 -1.22 -16.31
C SER A 220 -18.83 -0.42 -16.16
N TYR A 221 -18.02 -0.59 -15.11
CA TYR A 221 -16.81 0.23 -14.93
C TYR A 221 -15.68 -0.51 -14.19
N GLY A 222 -14.46 -0.02 -14.36
CA GLY A 222 -13.28 -0.54 -13.67
C GLY A 222 -13.37 -0.33 -12.15
N VAL A 223 -12.90 -1.32 -11.39
CA VAL A 223 -12.87 -1.26 -9.92
C VAL A 223 -11.66 -0.46 -9.48
N MET A 224 -11.89 0.69 -8.84
CA MET A 224 -10.83 1.63 -8.47
C MET A 224 -10.24 1.40 -7.07
N SER A 225 -11.00 0.78 -6.17
CA SER A 225 -10.61 0.48 -4.80
C SER A 225 -11.30 -0.80 -4.35
N VAL A 226 -10.67 -1.51 -3.42
CA VAL A 226 -11.27 -2.63 -2.68
C VAL A 226 -10.83 -2.54 -1.22
N ALA A 227 -11.69 -2.90 -0.28
CA ALA A 227 -11.38 -2.94 1.15
C ALA A 227 -12.23 -3.97 1.91
N PHE A 228 -11.61 -4.66 2.87
CA PHE A 228 -12.32 -5.50 3.83
C PHE A 228 -12.80 -4.66 5.02
N SER A 229 -13.94 -5.02 5.61
CA SER A 229 -14.36 -4.50 6.92
C SER A 229 -13.44 -4.99 8.04
N GLY A 230 -13.48 -4.32 9.19
CA GLY A 230 -12.61 -4.65 10.34
C GLY A 230 -12.86 -6.01 11.00
N ASP A 231 -13.90 -6.72 10.59
CA ASP A 231 -14.27 -8.09 10.99
C ASP A 231 -14.22 -9.09 9.82
N ASP A 232 -13.74 -8.66 8.64
CA ASP A 232 -13.61 -9.46 7.41
C ASP A 232 -14.93 -10.02 6.84
N THR A 233 -16.09 -9.51 7.28
CA THR A 233 -17.41 -10.00 6.82
C THR A 233 -17.94 -9.27 5.57
N ILE A 234 -17.45 -8.06 5.31
CA ILE A 234 -17.87 -7.22 4.19
C ILE A 234 -16.66 -6.90 3.32
N LEU A 235 -16.85 -6.96 2.00
CA LEU A 235 -15.93 -6.46 0.99
C LEU A 235 -16.60 -5.30 0.25
N ALA A 236 -15.95 -4.14 0.25
CA ALA A 236 -16.40 -2.92 -0.43
C ALA A 236 -15.46 -2.56 -1.59
#